data_AF-A0AAT9HSH8-F1
#
_entry.id   AF-A0AAT9HSH8-F1
#
_cell.length_a   1.000
_cell.length_b   1.000
_cell.length_c   1.000
_cell.angle_alpha   90.00
_cell.angle_beta   90.00
_cell.angle_gamma   90.00
#
_symmetry.space_group_name_H-M   'P 1'
#
loop_
_entity.id
_entity.type
_entity.pdbx_description
1 polymer ?
#
loop_
_entity_poly.entity_id
_entity_poly.type
_entity_poly.pdbx_seq_one_letter_code
_entity_poly.pdbx_strand_id
1 'polypeptide(L)'
;MARLAGVGSYGAGVPFVEDRARPFFRDVHDHLTRVNESVEGLDRLVSDILSAHLAQMSVRQNDDMRKISAWAAMAAIPTMLAGIYGMNFEHMPELRWEWSYPVVIAAMIALEVLLFRLFKRRGWM
;
A
#
# COMPACT_ATOMS: atom_id res chain seq x y z
N MET A 1 -19.30 27.27 -78.45
CA MET A 1 -18.16 26.48 -77.93
C MET A 1 -17.59 27.24 -76.74
N ALA A 2 -17.34 26.72 -75.55
CA ALA A 2 -17.50 25.41 -74.94
C ALA A 2 -17.56 25.66 -73.42
N ARG A 3 -18.46 24.93 -72.74
CA ARG A 3 -18.55 24.89 -71.27
C ARG A 3 -17.30 24.22 -70.70
N LEU A 4 -16.70 24.80 -69.66
CA LEU A 4 -15.95 24.04 -68.65
C LEU A 4 -16.28 24.59 -67.26
N ALA A 5 -17.35 24.04 -66.69
CA ALA A 5 -17.61 24.10 -65.26
C ALA A 5 -16.60 23.18 -64.58
N GLY A 6 -15.66 23.78 -63.84
CA GLY A 6 -14.78 23.06 -62.92
C GLY A 6 -15.60 22.52 -61.76
N VAL A 7 -16.14 21.30 -61.93
CA VAL A 7 -16.65 20.49 -60.83
C VAL A 7 -15.43 20.08 -60.01
N GLY A 8 -15.25 20.74 -58.88
CA GLY A 8 -14.24 20.37 -57.89
C GLY A 8 -14.42 18.91 -57.49
N SER A 9 -13.35 18.13 -57.68
CA SER A 9 -13.26 16.72 -57.37
C SER A 9 -13.31 16.50 -55.85
N TYR A 10 -14.50 16.51 -55.26
CA TYR A 10 -14.73 16.06 -53.88
C TYR A 10 -14.83 14.53 -53.76
N GLY A 11 -14.12 13.81 -54.62
CA GLY A 11 -14.18 12.36 -54.72
C GLY A 11 -12.79 11.76 -54.79
N ALA A 12 -11.91 12.10 -53.84
CA ALA A 12 -10.68 11.33 -53.64
C ALA A 12 -11.05 10.00 -52.99
N GLY A 13 -11.68 9.14 -53.80
CA GLY A 13 -11.93 7.77 -53.44
C GLY A 13 -10.64 6.97 -53.43
N VAL A 14 -10.42 6.17 -52.39
CA VAL A 14 -9.34 5.18 -52.36
C VAL A 14 -9.38 4.34 -53.65
N PRO A 15 -8.27 4.26 -54.42
CA PRO A 15 -8.29 3.80 -55.82
C PRO A 15 -8.70 2.33 -56.05
N PHE A 16 -9.04 1.58 -55.00
CA PHE A 16 -9.31 0.14 -55.03
C PHE A 16 -10.54 -0.29 -54.21
N VAL A 17 -11.39 0.64 -53.75
CA VAL A 17 -12.58 0.31 -52.93
C VAL A 17 -13.85 0.76 -53.65
N GLU A 18 -14.74 -0.19 -53.93
CA GLU A 18 -16.04 0.06 -54.52
C GLU A 18 -16.91 0.89 -53.57
N ASP A 19 -17.63 1.90 -54.07
CA ASP A 19 -18.31 2.89 -53.21
C ASP A 19 -19.36 2.28 -52.27
N ARG A 20 -19.90 1.10 -52.62
CA ARG A 20 -20.82 0.33 -51.77
C ARG A 20 -20.13 -0.37 -50.59
N ALA A 21 -18.81 -0.60 -50.65
CA ALA A 21 -18.03 -1.25 -49.61
C ALA A 21 -17.52 -0.26 -48.53
N ARG A 22 -17.45 1.04 -48.84
CA ARG A 22 -17.02 2.09 -47.89
C ARG A 22 -17.79 2.10 -46.55
N PRO A 23 -19.14 1.94 -46.52
CA PRO A 23 -19.88 1.94 -45.27
C PRO A 23 -19.52 0.76 -44.36
N PHE A 24 -19.22 -0.41 -44.93
CA PHE A 24 -18.80 -1.60 -44.17
C PHE A 24 -17.42 -1.40 -43.53
N PHE A 25 -16.46 -0.84 -44.27
CA PHE A 25 -15.14 -0.51 -43.70
C PHE A 25 -15.23 0.55 -42.60
N ARG A 26 -16.12 1.53 -42.77
CA ARG A 26 -16.38 2.53 -41.74
C ARG A 26 -17.00 1.90 -40.50
N ASP A 27 -17.97 1.00 -40.64
CA ASP A 27 -18.61 0.33 -39.50
C ASP A 27 -17.61 -0.53 -38.72
N VAL A 28 -16.76 -1.31 -39.42
CA VAL A 28 -15.67 -2.06 -38.79
C VAL A 28 -14.69 -1.13 -38.07
N HIS A 29 -14.32 -0.01 -38.70
CA HIS A 29 -13.45 0.98 -38.07
C HIS A 29 -14.09 1.59 -36.80
N ASP A 30 -15.36 1.98 -36.87
CA ASP A 30 -16.11 2.52 -35.73
C ASP A 30 -16.27 1.46 -34.61
N HIS A 31 -16.38 0.18 -34.96
CA HIS A 31 -16.41 -0.91 -33.99
C HIS A 31 -15.05 -1.12 -33.31
N LEU A 32 -13.97 -1.15 -34.10
CA LEU A 32 -12.61 -1.27 -33.58
C LEU A 32 -12.24 -0.11 -32.65
N THR A 33 -12.62 1.12 -33.00
CA THR A 33 -12.39 2.31 -32.16
C THR A 33 -13.12 2.16 -30.82
N ARG A 34 -14.39 1.73 -30.82
CA ARG A 34 -15.15 1.50 -29.58
C ARG A 34 -14.55 0.41 -28.69
N VAL A 35 -14.09 -0.68 -29.30
CA VAL A 35 -13.41 -1.75 -28.57
C VAL A 35 -12.10 -1.22 -27.99
N ASN A 36 -11.34 -0.44 -28.74
CA ASN A 36 -10.09 0.15 -28.26
C ASN A 36 -10.33 1.09 -27.06
N GLU A 37 -11.33 1.97 -27.12
CA GLU A 37 -11.73 2.82 -25.99
C GLU A 37 -12.11 1.99 -24.75
N SER A 38 -12.79 0.86 -24.97
CA SER A 38 -13.18 -0.06 -23.88
C SER A 38 -11.96 -0.74 -23.26
N VAL A 39 -11.00 -1.17 -24.08
CA VAL A 39 -9.74 -1.79 -23.63
C VAL A 39 -8.91 -0.78 -22.84
N GLU A 40 -8.77 0.45 -23.32
CA GLU A 40 -8.09 1.52 -22.58
C GLU A 40 -8.78 1.84 -21.25
N GLY A 41 -10.12 1.79 -21.22
CA GLY A 41 -10.89 1.95 -19.98
C GLY A 41 -10.60 0.82 -18.97
N LEU A 42 -10.57 -0.43 -19.43
CA LEU A 42 -10.25 -1.58 -18.60
C LEU A 42 -8.82 -1.53 -18.07
N ASP A 43 -7.85 -1.13 -18.91
CA ASP A 43 -6.45 -1.01 -18.51
C ASP A 43 -6.28 0.01 -17.37
N ARG A 44 -6.93 1.17 -17.48
CA ARG A 44 -6.97 2.17 -16.39
C ARG A 44 -7.57 1.60 -15.11
N LEU A 45 -8.70 0.90 -15.20
CA LEU A 45 -9.34 0.30 -14.02
C LEU A 45 -8.46 -0.76 -13.35
N VAL A 46 -7.79 -1.61 -14.13
CA VAL A 46 -6.85 -2.61 -13.60
C VAL A 46 -5.68 -1.93 -12.91
N SER A 47 -5.12 -0.87 -13.52
CA SER A 47 -4.04 -0.07 -12.94
C SER A 47 -4.45 0.61 -11.63
N ASP A 48 -5.65 1.18 -11.57
CA ASP A 48 -6.21 1.81 -10.38
C ASP A 48 -6.43 0.79 -9.26
N ILE A 49 -7.00 -0.38 -9.60
CA ILE A 49 -7.21 -1.47 -8.63
C ILE A 49 -5.87 -2.02 -8.12
N LEU A 50 -4.89 -2.22 -9.00
CA LEU A 50 -3.56 -2.66 -8.61
C LEU A 50 -2.91 -1.65 -7.66
N SER A 51 -2.97 -0.36 -8.01
CA SER A 51 -2.44 0.73 -7.17
C SER A 51 -3.12 0.78 -5.81
N ALA A 52 -4.45 0.65 -5.77
CA ALA A 52 -5.21 0.58 -4.52
C ALA A 52 -4.85 -0.68 -3.70
N HIS A 53 -4.65 -1.82 -4.35
CA HIS A 53 -4.25 -3.06 -3.70
C HIS A 53 -2.85 -2.95 -3.07
N LEU A 54 -1.90 -2.39 -3.80
CA LEU A 54 -0.54 -2.13 -3.30
C LEU A 54 -0.56 -1.14 -2.12
N ALA A 55 -1.38 -0.08 -2.20
CA ALA A 55 -1.57 0.85 -1.09
C ALA A 55 -2.14 0.15 0.15
N GLN A 56 -3.16 -0.68 -0.01
CA GLN A 56 -3.72 -1.48 1.09
C GLN A 56 -2.70 -2.46 1.68
N MET A 57 -1.90 -3.12 0.84
CA MET A 57 -0.81 -3.99 1.28
C MET A 57 0.22 -3.22 2.11
N SER A 58 0.62 -2.03 1.67
CA SER A 58 1.54 -1.17 2.40
C SER A 58 0.98 -0.75 3.77
N VAL A 59 -0.31 -0.40 3.84
CA VAL A 59 -0.98 -0.09 5.11
C VAL A 59 -0.95 -1.29 6.06
N ARG A 60 -1.28 -2.50 5.57
CA ARG A 60 -1.20 -3.72 6.37
C ARG A 60 0.21 -4.00 6.89
N GLN A 61 1.21 -3.85 6.02
CA GLN A 61 2.62 -4.02 6.40
C GLN A 61 3.05 -3.01 7.48
N ASN A 62 2.57 -1.77 7.41
CA ASN A 62 2.85 -0.76 8.43
C ASN A 62 2.24 -1.15 9.78
N ASP A 63 1.01 -1.66 9.78
CA ASP A 63 0.37 -2.17 11.00
C ASP A 63 1.11 -3.38 11.58
N ASP A 64 1.58 -4.30 10.73
CA ASP A 64 2.38 -5.45 11.18
C ASP A 64 3.73 -5.01 11.77
N MET A 65 4.41 -4.05 11.14
CA MET A 65 5.66 -3.47 11.65
C MET A 65 5.44 -2.78 13.01
N ARG A 66 4.34 -2.03 13.16
CA ARG A 66 3.96 -1.40 14.44
C ARG A 66 3.74 -2.44 15.55
N LYS A 67 3.12 -3.58 15.24
CA LYS A 67 2.97 -4.68 16.20
C LYS A 67 4.31 -5.29 16.60
N ILE A 68 5.17 -5.62 15.63
CA ILE A 68 6.48 -6.22 15.89
C ILE A 68 7.36 -5.29 16.74
N SER A 69 7.43 -4.00 16.37
CA SER A 69 8.18 -3.00 17.14
C SER A 69 7.63 -2.81 18.56
N ALA A 70 6.32 -2.89 18.75
CA ALA A 70 5.72 -2.82 20.07
C ALA A 70 6.09 -4.02 20.95
N TRP A 71 6.11 -5.24 20.40
CA TRP A 71 6.63 -6.43 21.09
C TRP A 71 8.12 -6.32 21.43
N ALA A 72 8.94 -5.81 20.51
CA ALA A 72 10.36 -5.58 20.75
C ALA A 72 10.59 -4.56 21.88
N ALA A 73 9.82 -3.47 21.91
CA ALA A 73 9.88 -2.48 22.98
C ALA A 73 9.48 -3.06 24.34
N MET A 74 8.47 -3.91 24.39
CA MET A 74 8.10 -4.62 25.63
C MET A 74 9.23 -5.55 26.11
N ALA A 75 9.87 -6.28 25.20
CA ALA A 75 10.99 -7.17 25.55
C ALA A 75 12.27 -6.41 25.96
N ALA A 76 12.52 -5.21 25.43
CA ALA A 76 13.72 -4.43 25.72
C ALA A 76 13.83 -4.01 27.20
N ILE A 77 12.71 -3.72 27.87
CA ILE A 77 12.65 -3.29 29.27
C ILE A 77 13.18 -4.35 30.25
N PRO A 78 12.64 -5.59 30.29
CA PRO A 78 13.15 -6.62 31.16
C PRO A 78 14.57 -7.04 30.77
N THR A 79 14.93 -7.04 29.48
CA THR A 79 16.31 -7.32 29.05
C THR A 79 17.30 -6.30 29.61
N MET A 80 16.96 -5.01 29.59
CA MET A 80 17.80 -3.97 30.17
C MET A 80 17.92 -4.11 31.69
N LEU A 81 16.81 -4.36 32.39
CA LEU A 81 16.80 -4.56 33.84
C LEU A 81 17.59 -5.80 34.26
N ALA A 82 17.41 -6.92 33.54
CA ALA A 82 18.19 -8.14 33.73
C ALA A 82 19.68 -7.92 33.41
N GLY A 83 20.01 -7.07 32.43
CA GLY A 83 21.37 -6.66 32.14
C GLY A 83 22.00 -5.89 33.31
N ILE A 84 21.31 -4.88 33.84
CA ILE A 84 21.79 -4.08 34.99
C ILE A 84 21.95 -4.95 36.24
N TYR A 85 20.97 -5.80 36.55
CA TYR A 85 21.03 -6.71 37.71
C TYR A 85 21.95 -7.92 37.49
N GLY A 86 22.26 -8.26 36.24
CA GLY A 86 23.20 -9.33 35.89
C GLY A 86 24.67 -8.90 35.95
N MET A 87 24.94 -7.60 36.01
CA MET A 87 26.27 -7.06 36.25
C MET A 87 26.62 -7.25 37.74
N ASN A 88 27.67 -8.03 38.01
CA ASN A 88 28.12 -8.45 39.34
C ASN A 88 28.76 -7.28 40.12
N PHE A 89 27.99 -6.25 40.47
CA PHE A 89 28.49 -5.10 41.24
C PHE A 89 28.60 -5.45 42.73
N GLU A 90 29.80 -5.28 43.28
CA GLU A 90 30.17 -5.55 44.68
C GLU A 90 29.61 -4.53 45.69
N HIS A 91 29.04 -3.42 45.22
CA HIS A 91 28.33 -2.41 46.03
C HIS A 91 27.01 -2.01 45.36
N MET A 92 25.97 -2.82 45.56
CA MET A 92 24.58 -2.41 45.29
C MET A 92 23.91 -2.02 46.61
N PRO A 93 23.78 -0.72 46.95
CA PRO A 93 23.20 -0.28 48.23
C PRO A 93 21.72 -0.71 48.41
N GLU A 94 21.01 -0.99 47.32
CA GLU A 94 19.63 -1.50 47.26
C GLU A 94 19.50 -2.96 47.72
N LEU A 95 20.58 -3.77 47.67
CA LEU A 95 20.56 -5.20 47.99
C LEU A 95 20.51 -5.49 49.50
N ARG A 96 20.79 -4.48 50.33
CA ARG A 96 20.71 -4.60 51.81
C ARG A 96 19.28 -4.63 52.34
N TRP A 97 18.29 -4.32 51.51
CA TRP A 97 16.88 -4.36 51.87
C TRP A 97 16.24 -5.63 51.31
N GLU A 98 15.71 -6.52 52.16
CA GLU A 98 15.07 -7.78 51.74
C GLU A 98 13.92 -7.59 50.73
N TRP A 99 13.32 -6.39 50.69
CA TRP A 99 12.20 -6.07 49.81
C TRP A 99 12.61 -5.53 48.44
N SER A 100 13.89 -5.24 48.20
CA SER A 100 14.32 -4.65 46.93
C SER A 100 14.07 -5.56 45.73
N TYR A 101 14.39 -6.85 45.84
CA TYR A 101 14.17 -7.83 44.79
C TYR A 101 12.68 -7.96 44.38
N PRO A 102 11.72 -8.19 45.30
CA PRO A 102 10.31 -8.24 44.93
C PRO A 102 9.74 -6.88 44.47
N VAL A 103 10.21 -5.76 45.01
CA VAL A 103 9.77 -4.42 44.57
C VAL A 103 10.21 -4.11 43.14
N VAL A 104 11.43 -4.48 42.75
CA VAL A 104 11.95 -4.28 41.40
C VAL A 104 11.21 -5.15 40.39
N ILE A 105 10.94 -6.41 40.73
CA ILE A 105 10.11 -7.31 39.89
C ILE A 105 8.70 -6.75 39.76
N ALA A 106 8.08 -6.30 40.86
CA ALA A 106 6.75 -5.69 40.83
C ALA A 106 6.72 -4.41 39.98
N ALA A 107 7.74 -3.55 40.07
CA ALA A 107 7.88 -2.35 39.26
C ALA A 107 8.07 -2.68 37.77
N MET A 108 8.86 -3.71 37.45
CA MET A 108 9.06 -4.19 36.08
C MET A 108 7.76 -4.71 35.47
N ILE A 109 7.03 -5.57 36.19
CA ILE A 109 5.73 -6.07 35.77
C ILE A 109 4.73 -4.91 35.61
N ALA A 110 4.72 -3.96 36.54
CA ALA A 110 3.85 -2.79 36.45
C ALA A 110 4.17 -1.93 35.21
N LEU A 111 5.45 -1.77 34.87
CA LEU A 111 5.90 -1.03 33.69
C LEU A 111 5.48 -1.75 32.40
N GLU A 112 5.67 -3.07 32.31
CA GLU A 112 5.19 -3.86 31.17
C GLU A 112 3.67 -3.79 31.01
N VAL A 113 2.91 -3.92 32.10
CA VAL A 113 1.45 -3.84 32.07
C VAL A 113 0.97 -2.44 31.66
N LEU A 114 1.65 -1.38 32.12
CA LEU A 114 1.37 -0.01 31.71
C LEU A 114 1.59 0.17 30.20
N LEU A 115 2.70 -0.34 29.70
CA LEU A 115 3.12 -0.20 28.31
C LEU A 115 2.22 -1.04 27.37
N PHE A 116 1.86 -2.25 27.80
CA PHE A 116 0.84 -3.08 27.15
C PHE A 116 -0.51 -2.37 27.08
N ARG A 117 -0.98 -1.76 28.19
CA ARG A 117 -2.22 -0.98 28.19
C ARG A 117 -2.15 0.24 27.26
N LEU A 118 -1.00 0.91 27.20
CA LEU A 118 -0.79 2.07 26.33
C LEU A 118 -0.86 1.66 24.84
N PHE A 119 -0.17 0.58 24.46
CA PHE A 119 -0.20 0.06 23.09
C PHE A 119 -1.58 -0.47 22.69
N LYS A 120 -2.26 -1.18 23.59
CA LYS A 120 -3.63 -1.65 23.38
C LYS A 120 -4.63 -0.50 23.22
N ARG A 121 -4.51 0.57 24.02
CA ARG A 121 -5.38 1.76 23.89
C ARG A 121 -5.16 2.52 22.59
N ARG A 122 -3.95 2.49 22.03
CA ARG A 122 -3.65 3.16 20.77
C ARG A 122 -3.94 2.31 19.53
N GLY A 123 -4.41 1.06 19.70
CA GLY A 123 -4.65 0.14 18.58
C GLY A 123 -3.35 -0.29 17.88
N TRP A 124 -2.24 -0.34 18.62
CA TRP A 124 -0.95 -0.85 18.12
C TRP A 124 -0.84 -2.37 18.29
N MET A 125 -1.78 -2.97 19.04
CA MET A 125 -1.93 -4.39 19.30
C MET A 125 -3.38 -4.80 19.15
#